data_AF-A0AA86M4B6-F1
#
_entry.id   AF-A0AA86M4B6-F1
#
_cell.length_a   1.000
_cell.length_b   1.000
_cell.length_c   1.000
_cell.angle_alpha   90.00
_cell.angle_beta   90.00
_cell.angle_gamma   90.00
#
_symmetry.space_group_name_H-M   'P 1'
#
loop_
_entity.id
_entity.type
_entity.pdbx_description
1 polymer ?
#
loop_
_entity_poly.entity_id
_entity_poly.type
_entity_poly.pdbx_seq_one_letter_code
_entity_poly.pdbx_strand_id
1 'polypeptide(L)'
;MNPCKGVKQFKESARTRYITDHEYASLYEVSPEVVKVAMELAYLCCARQGDILELKKSQLTEQGILIQQSKTAVTQIKAWTDRLHAAVEMANKMPVNPGMVSIYLLHQRSGARYTRDAFNAQWMKAKKLAAEKHPELDFQFTFHDLKAKGISDLEGSLNDKQKISGHKNVSQTAKYDRKIAIVPVVGGQ
;
A
#
# COMPACT_ATOMS: atom_id res chain seq x y z
N MET A 1 -12.12 -15.58 -40.28
CA MET A 1 -10.69 -15.23 -40.32
C MET A 1 -10.41 -14.32 -39.12
N ASN A 2 -9.47 -14.65 -38.23
CA ASN A 2 -9.16 -13.80 -37.06
C ASN A 2 -8.15 -12.71 -37.50
N PRO A 3 -8.53 -11.42 -37.51
CA PRO A 3 -7.68 -10.32 -37.97
C PRO A 3 -6.46 -10.06 -37.05
N CYS A 4 -6.45 -10.63 -35.84
CA CYS A 4 -5.34 -10.53 -34.89
C CYS A 4 -4.32 -11.68 -35.03
N LYS A 5 -4.54 -12.62 -35.96
CA LYS A 5 -3.66 -13.77 -36.19
C LYS A 5 -2.40 -13.30 -36.92
N GLY A 6 -1.33 -13.00 -36.17
CA GLY A 6 -0.05 -12.52 -36.70
C GLY A 6 0.48 -11.26 -36.02
N VAL A 7 -0.35 -10.59 -35.21
CA VAL A 7 0.10 -9.44 -34.39
C VAL A 7 0.78 -9.97 -33.13
N LYS A 8 2.09 -9.72 -33.00
CA LYS A 8 2.87 -10.09 -31.82
C LYS A 8 2.42 -9.23 -30.64
N GLN A 9 2.04 -9.87 -29.52
CA GLN A 9 1.72 -9.13 -28.30
C GLN A 9 2.92 -8.29 -27.86
N PHE A 10 2.65 -7.03 -27.49
CA PHE A 10 3.66 -6.17 -26.89
C PHE A 10 4.11 -6.78 -25.56
N LYS A 11 5.42 -6.97 -25.39
CA LYS A 11 5.97 -7.48 -24.13
C LYS A 11 6.13 -6.31 -23.17
N GLU A 12 5.25 -6.23 -22.19
CA GLU A 12 5.42 -5.31 -21.07
C GLU A 12 6.44 -5.86 -20.07
N SER A 13 7.45 -5.06 -19.74
CA SER A 13 8.38 -5.37 -18.65
C SER A 13 7.70 -5.12 -17.32
N ALA A 14 7.71 -6.12 -16.44
CA ALA A 14 7.15 -5.98 -15.10
C ALA A 14 7.96 -4.96 -14.28
N ARG A 15 7.27 -4.11 -13.52
CA ARG A 15 7.90 -3.14 -12.63
C ARG A 15 8.62 -3.84 -11.47
N THR A 16 9.89 -3.49 -11.26
CA THR A 16 10.78 -4.10 -10.23
C THR A 16 11.26 -3.12 -9.16
N ARG A 17 10.87 -1.85 -9.21
CA ARG A 17 11.31 -0.81 -8.27
C ARG A 17 10.92 -1.11 -6.82
N TYR A 18 11.90 -1.06 -5.92
CA TYR A 18 11.73 -0.99 -4.47
C TYR A 18 11.73 0.48 -4.02
N ILE A 19 10.88 0.81 -3.04
CA ILE A 19 10.82 2.16 -2.45
C ILE A 19 11.67 2.14 -1.18
N THR A 20 12.70 2.97 -1.14
CA THR A 20 13.59 3.11 0.01
C THR A 20 12.88 3.74 1.21
N ASP A 21 13.42 3.54 2.41
CA ASP A 21 12.87 4.14 3.63
C ASP A 21 12.94 5.67 3.56
N HIS A 22 13.99 6.20 2.94
CA HIS A 22 14.16 7.64 2.74
C HIS A 22 13.06 8.20 1.81
N GLU A 23 12.84 7.60 0.63
CA GLU A 23 11.75 8.02 -0.26
C GLU A 23 10.37 7.92 0.41
N TYR A 24 10.13 6.84 1.16
CA TYR A 24 8.86 6.67 1.89
C TYR A 24 8.69 7.76 2.96
N ALA A 25 9.70 8.01 3.77
CA ALA A 25 9.66 8.99 4.87
C ALA A 25 9.50 10.42 4.34
N SER A 26 10.28 10.82 3.32
CA SER A 26 10.19 12.15 2.71
C SER A 26 8.81 12.41 2.10
N LEU A 27 8.22 11.42 1.44
CA LEU A 27 6.85 11.56 0.95
C LEU A 27 5.83 11.58 2.08
N TYR A 28 6.01 10.72 3.10
CA TYR A 28 5.14 10.64 4.25
C TYR A 28 5.08 11.99 4.96
N GLU A 29 6.22 12.61 5.26
CA GLU A 29 6.31 13.86 6.02
C GLU A 29 5.45 14.98 5.42
N VAL A 30 5.55 15.18 4.11
CA VAL A 30 4.85 16.24 3.37
C VAL A 30 3.39 15.91 3.03
N SER A 31 2.99 14.66 3.23
CA SER A 31 1.66 14.19 2.84
C SER A 31 0.56 14.70 3.78
N PRO A 32 -0.65 14.99 3.27
CA PRO A 32 -1.81 15.22 4.12
C PRO A 32 -2.16 13.93 4.89
N GLU A 33 -2.84 14.07 6.03
CA GLU A 33 -3.14 12.95 6.95
C GLU A 33 -3.81 11.76 6.24
N VAL A 34 -4.77 12.01 5.33
CA VAL A 34 -5.44 10.94 4.58
C VAL A 34 -4.47 10.11 3.74
N VAL A 35 -3.47 10.75 3.15
CA VAL A 35 -2.42 10.08 2.39
C VAL A 35 -1.48 9.35 3.33
N LYS A 36 -1.07 9.97 4.45
CA LYS A 36 -0.23 9.33 5.49
C LYS A 36 -0.84 8.02 5.98
N VAL A 37 -2.12 8.04 6.37
CA VAL A 37 -2.79 6.82 6.84
C VAL A 37 -2.90 5.79 5.73
N ALA A 38 -3.27 6.20 4.52
CA ALA A 38 -3.36 5.26 3.40
C ALA A 38 -2.00 4.60 3.08
N MET A 39 -0.89 5.36 3.17
CA MET A 39 0.47 4.84 2.99
C MET A 39 0.79 3.77 4.02
N GLU A 40 0.52 4.04 5.31
CA GLU A 40 0.73 3.10 6.41
C GLU A 40 -0.10 1.83 6.24
N LEU A 41 -1.38 1.96 5.89
CA LEU A 41 -2.25 0.81 5.64
C LEU A 41 -1.77 -0.01 4.43
N ALA A 42 -1.27 0.62 3.37
CA ALA A 42 -0.74 -0.09 2.21
C ALA A 42 0.54 -0.87 2.56
N TYR A 43 1.43 -0.24 3.31
CA TYR A 43 2.70 -0.80 3.73
C TYR A 43 2.52 -1.92 4.76
N LEU A 44 1.91 -1.63 5.92
CA LEU A 44 1.79 -2.55 7.04
C LEU A 44 0.86 -3.73 6.73
N CYS A 45 -0.28 -3.47 6.09
CA CYS A 45 -1.27 -4.52 5.82
C CYS A 45 -1.03 -5.23 4.49
N CYS A 46 -0.04 -4.81 3.69
CA CYS A 46 0.17 -5.30 2.33
C CYS A 46 -1.12 -5.23 1.47
N ALA A 47 -1.93 -4.19 1.67
CA ALA A 47 -3.27 -4.06 1.10
C ALA A 47 -3.27 -3.25 -0.20
N ARG A 48 -4.28 -3.46 -1.07
CA ARG A 48 -4.44 -2.66 -2.30
C ARG A 48 -5.15 -1.35 -1.96
N GLN A 49 -4.91 -0.32 -2.77
CA GLN A 49 -5.58 0.97 -2.63
C GLN A 49 -7.11 0.84 -2.54
N GLY A 50 -7.73 0.03 -3.42
CA GLY A 50 -9.18 -0.18 -3.40
C GLY A 50 -9.67 -0.74 -2.06
N ASP A 51 -9.01 -1.80 -1.57
CA ASP A 51 -9.33 -2.44 -0.29
C ASP A 51 -9.18 -1.44 0.89
N ILE A 52 -8.18 -0.57 0.84
CA ILE A 52 -7.93 0.47 1.87
C ILE A 52 -9.01 1.55 1.85
N LEU A 53 -9.38 2.04 0.66
CA LEU A 53 -10.40 3.08 0.54
C LEU A 53 -11.79 2.56 0.91
N GLU A 54 -12.04 1.25 0.81
CA GLU A 54 -13.30 0.61 1.18
C GLU A 54 -13.34 0.13 2.65
N LEU A 55 -12.23 0.26 3.37
CA LEU A 55 -12.11 -0.20 4.75
C LEU A 55 -13.09 0.55 5.67
N LYS A 56 -13.91 -0.21 6.38
CA LYS A 56 -14.92 0.28 7.34
C LYS A 56 -14.43 0.18 8.78
N LYS A 57 -14.92 1.07 9.63
CA LYS A 57 -14.65 1.06 11.07
C LYS A 57 -15.13 -0.23 11.75
N SER A 58 -16.19 -0.85 11.25
CA SER A 58 -16.67 -2.16 11.74
C SER A 58 -15.72 -3.33 11.47
N GLN A 59 -14.69 -3.14 10.62
CA GLN A 59 -13.66 -4.14 10.37
C GLN A 59 -12.49 -4.02 11.36
N LEU A 60 -12.49 -3.00 12.23
CA LEU A 60 -11.55 -2.90 13.34
C LEU A 60 -12.04 -3.80 14.47
N THR A 61 -11.27 -4.83 14.77
CA THR A 61 -11.57 -5.83 15.80
C THR A 61 -10.56 -5.74 16.94
N GLU A 62 -10.81 -6.46 18.04
CA GLU A 62 -9.86 -6.56 19.14
C GLU A 62 -8.50 -7.13 18.71
N GLN A 63 -8.50 -8.09 17.79
CA GLN A 63 -7.28 -8.76 17.33
C GLN A 63 -6.51 -7.98 16.26
N GLY A 64 -7.18 -7.09 15.52
CA GLY A 64 -6.60 -6.40 14.37
C GLY A 64 -7.62 -5.85 13.38
N ILE A 65 -7.14 -5.54 12.17
CA ILE A 65 -7.98 -5.08 11.06
C ILE A 65 -8.37 -6.27 10.17
N LEU A 66 -9.67 -6.57 10.08
CA LEU A 66 -10.19 -7.60 9.18
C LEU A 66 -10.25 -7.09 7.74
N ILE A 67 -9.37 -7.60 6.87
CA ILE A 67 -9.32 -7.22 5.45
C ILE A 67 -9.67 -8.43 4.59
N GLN A 68 -10.72 -8.28 3.77
CA GLN A 68 -11.00 -9.18 2.66
C GLN A 68 -10.49 -8.54 1.37
N GLN A 69 -9.53 -9.19 0.71
CA GLN A 69 -8.96 -8.68 -0.53
C GLN A 69 -9.93 -8.88 -1.70
N SER A 70 -10.41 -7.80 -2.31
CA SER A 70 -11.42 -7.87 -3.38
C SER A 70 -10.94 -8.66 -4.62
N LYS A 71 -9.64 -8.67 -4.91
CA LYS A 71 -9.08 -9.38 -6.08
C LYS A 71 -8.86 -10.88 -5.85
N THR A 72 -8.50 -11.29 -4.64
CA THR A 72 -8.10 -12.68 -4.35
C THR A 72 -9.10 -13.44 -3.50
N ALA A 73 -10.09 -12.72 -2.94
CA ALA A 73 -11.07 -13.20 -1.95
C ALA A 73 -10.46 -13.76 -0.66
N VAL A 74 -9.17 -13.51 -0.43
CA VAL A 74 -8.46 -13.93 0.79
C VAL A 74 -8.86 -12.98 1.92
N THR A 75 -9.36 -13.55 3.02
CA THR A 75 -9.72 -12.82 4.23
C THR A 75 -8.68 -13.06 5.32
N GLN A 76 -8.18 -11.99 5.92
CA GLN A 76 -7.15 -12.03 6.95
C GLN A 76 -7.37 -10.93 7.99
N ILE A 77 -7.05 -11.22 9.25
CA ILE A 77 -6.88 -10.18 10.28
C ILE A 77 -5.42 -9.73 10.24
N LYS A 78 -5.21 -8.43 10.08
CA LYS A 78 -3.90 -7.80 10.22
C LYS A 78 -3.75 -7.41 11.67
N ALA A 79 -2.97 -8.21 12.40
CA ALA A 79 -2.78 -8.06 13.83
C ALA A 79 -2.26 -6.66 14.18
N TRP A 80 -2.69 -6.17 15.33
CA TRP A 80 -2.26 -4.86 15.81
C TRP A 80 -0.77 -4.79 16.08
N THR A 81 -0.21 -3.63 15.77
CA THR A 81 1.10 -3.17 16.22
C THR A 81 0.94 -1.71 16.63
N ASP A 82 1.86 -1.17 17.43
CA ASP A 82 1.81 0.23 17.86
C ASP A 82 1.76 1.18 16.65
N ARG A 83 2.51 0.86 15.59
CA ARG A 83 2.53 1.62 14.34
C ARG A 83 1.18 1.55 13.60
N LEU A 84 0.54 0.39 13.56
CA LEU A 84 -0.78 0.24 12.95
C LEU A 84 -1.88 0.95 13.75
N HIS A 85 -1.81 0.89 15.09
CA HIS A 85 -2.69 1.66 15.96
C HIS A 85 -2.56 3.16 15.71
N ALA A 86 -1.33 3.68 15.67
CA ALA A 86 -1.08 5.10 15.42
C ALA A 86 -1.68 5.58 14.09
N ALA A 87 -1.59 4.76 13.02
CA ALA A 87 -2.20 5.07 11.74
C ALA A 87 -3.74 5.14 11.82
N VAL A 88 -4.37 4.20 12.54
CA VAL A 88 -5.83 4.17 12.74
C VAL A 88 -6.30 5.32 13.63
N GLU A 89 -5.56 5.66 14.68
CA GLU A 89 -5.85 6.82 15.52
C GLU A 89 -5.77 8.13 14.74
N MET A 90 -4.77 8.27 13.86
CA MET A 90 -4.68 9.42 12.95
C MET A 90 -5.90 9.51 12.04
N ALA A 91 -6.39 8.39 11.50
CA ALA A 91 -7.65 8.37 10.74
C ALA A 91 -8.86 8.77 11.57
N ASN A 92 -8.96 8.29 12.81
CA ASN A 92 -10.10 8.60 13.67
C ASN A 92 -10.18 10.09 14.08
N LYS A 93 -9.05 10.80 14.05
CA LYS A 93 -8.98 12.25 14.33
C LYS A 93 -9.37 13.12 13.13
N MET A 94 -9.55 12.54 11.94
CA MET A 94 -9.88 13.29 10.73
C MET A 94 -11.28 13.95 10.84
N PRO A 95 -11.42 15.23 10.48
CA PRO A 95 -12.66 15.95 10.69
C PRO A 95 -13.75 15.51 9.70
N VAL A 96 -14.98 15.48 10.20
CA VAL A 96 -16.22 15.44 9.42
C VAL A 96 -16.98 16.76 9.58
N ASN A 97 -17.83 17.09 8.61
CA ASN A 97 -18.74 18.23 8.73
C ASN A 97 -19.70 18.01 9.91
N PRO A 98 -20.10 19.07 10.63
CA PRO A 98 -21.06 18.95 11.72
C PRO A 98 -22.32 18.18 11.32
N GLY A 99 -22.75 17.25 12.18
CA GLY A 99 -23.91 16.37 11.94
C GLY A 99 -23.66 15.17 11.03
N MET A 100 -22.46 15.03 10.44
CA MET A 100 -22.11 13.88 9.61
C MET A 100 -21.32 12.83 10.40
N VAL A 101 -21.48 11.57 10.02
CA VAL A 101 -20.67 10.44 10.50
C VAL A 101 -20.20 9.61 9.30
N SER A 102 -19.04 8.97 9.44
CA SER A 102 -18.56 8.02 8.43
C SER A 102 -18.43 6.63 8.99
N ILE A 103 -18.89 5.66 8.20
CA ILE A 103 -18.63 4.23 8.42
C ILE A 103 -17.24 3.83 7.91
N TYR A 104 -16.63 4.62 7.02
CA TYR A 104 -15.33 4.33 6.43
C TYR A 104 -14.22 4.83 7.36
N LEU A 105 -13.08 4.13 7.37
CA LEU A 105 -11.91 4.59 8.09
C LEU A 105 -11.32 5.83 7.41
N LEU A 106 -11.17 5.79 6.08
CA LEU A 106 -10.78 6.93 5.28
C LEU A 106 -11.99 7.55 4.59
N HIS A 107 -12.29 8.79 4.92
CA HIS A 107 -13.47 9.48 4.44
C HIS A 107 -13.20 10.96 4.15
N GLN A 108 -14.01 11.52 3.26
CA GLN A 108 -14.06 12.94 3.02
C GLN A 108 -14.76 13.66 4.18
N ARG A 109 -14.70 14.99 4.22
CA ARG A 109 -15.41 15.78 5.25
C ARG A 109 -16.93 15.57 5.23
N SER A 110 -17.51 15.21 4.08
CA SER A 110 -18.92 14.84 3.97
C SER A 110 -19.27 13.50 4.65
N GLY A 111 -18.28 12.77 5.16
CA GLY A 111 -18.44 11.40 5.67
C GLY A 111 -18.46 10.33 4.57
N ALA A 112 -18.51 10.73 3.30
CA ALA A 112 -18.46 9.81 2.18
C ALA A 112 -17.06 9.20 1.99
N ARG A 113 -17.02 8.00 1.40
CA ARG A 113 -15.78 7.34 0.98
C ARG A 113 -14.97 8.20 0.02
N TYR A 114 -13.65 8.09 0.06
CA TYR A 114 -12.81 8.58 -1.04
C TYR A 114 -12.99 7.73 -2.29
N THR A 115 -13.28 8.38 -3.42
CA THR A 115 -13.11 7.73 -4.72
C THR A 115 -11.63 7.57 -5.02
N ARG A 116 -11.29 6.61 -5.90
CA ARG A 116 -9.91 6.40 -6.34
C ARG A 116 -9.30 7.68 -6.92
N ASP A 117 -10.05 8.40 -7.73
CA ASP A 117 -9.54 9.58 -8.43
C ASP A 117 -9.36 10.76 -7.47
N ALA A 118 -10.29 10.96 -6.51
CA ALA A 118 -10.15 11.98 -5.46
C ALA A 118 -8.93 11.70 -4.56
N PHE A 119 -8.71 10.44 -4.18
CA PHE A 119 -7.52 10.06 -3.42
C PHE A 119 -6.25 10.26 -4.25
N ASN A 120 -6.23 9.81 -5.51
CA ASN A 120 -5.07 9.94 -6.39
C ASN A 120 -4.68 11.41 -6.63
N ALA A 121 -5.64 12.33 -6.68
CA ALA A 121 -5.34 13.76 -6.76
C ALA A 121 -4.52 14.25 -5.55
N GLN A 122 -4.89 13.84 -4.33
CA GLN A 122 -4.14 14.16 -3.11
C GLN A 122 -2.75 13.49 -3.09
N TRP A 123 -2.69 12.23 -3.48
CA TRP A 123 -1.43 11.48 -3.60
C TRP A 123 -0.46 12.14 -4.59
N MET A 124 -0.94 12.52 -5.77
CA MET A 124 -0.11 13.17 -6.79
C MET A 124 0.35 14.56 -6.35
N LYS A 125 -0.49 15.31 -5.63
CA LYS A 125 -0.10 16.59 -5.03
C LYS A 125 1.01 16.40 -3.99
N ALA A 126 0.89 15.40 -3.12
CA ALA A 126 1.92 15.08 -2.12
C ALA A 126 3.24 14.66 -2.78
N LYS A 127 3.18 13.82 -3.82
CA LYS A 127 4.37 13.44 -4.60
C LYS A 127 5.06 14.61 -5.28
N LYS A 128 4.30 15.53 -5.87
CA LYS A 128 4.85 16.74 -6.48
C LYS A 128 5.59 17.58 -5.43
N LEU A 129 4.95 17.80 -4.28
CA LEU A 129 5.58 18.54 -3.17
C LEU A 129 6.82 17.85 -2.63
N ALA A 130 6.82 16.51 -2.52
CA ALA A 130 7.99 15.75 -2.09
C ALA A 130 9.15 15.90 -3.08
N ALA A 131 8.87 15.83 -4.39
CA ALA A 131 9.88 16.02 -5.44
C ALA A 131 10.44 17.45 -5.46
N GLU A 132 9.64 18.46 -5.14
CA GLU A 132 10.10 19.85 -5.00
C GLU A 132 11.01 20.04 -3.78
N LYS A 133 10.73 19.36 -2.66
CA LYS A 133 11.52 19.47 -1.43
C LYS A 133 12.78 18.59 -1.41
N HIS A 134 12.73 17.46 -2.10
CA HIS A 134 13.79 16.46 -2.15
C HIS A 134 14.13 16.14 -3.62
N PRO A 135 14.72 17.10 -4.37
CA PRO A 135 15.04 16.92 -5.78
C PRO A 135 16.08 15.80 -6.04
N GLU A 136 16.82 15.40 -5.01
CA GLU A 136 17.75 14.27 -5.04
C GLU A 136 17.06 12.89 -5.01
N LEU A 137 15.77 12.84 -4.64
CA LEU A 137 14.99 11.62 -4.55
C LEU A 137 14.07 11.45 -5.75
N ASP A 138 13.84 10.19 -6.12
CA ASP A 138 12.99 9.85 -7.24
C ASP A 138 11.62 9.30 -6.78
N PHE A 139 10.59 10.13 -6.89
CA PHE A 139 9.23 9.74 -6.54
C PHE A 139 8.48 9.07 -7.70
N GLN A 140 9.12 8.53 -8.75
CA GLN A 140 8.44 7.83 -9.85
C GLN A 140 7.96 6.41 -9.50
N PHE A 141 7.20 6.28 -8.41
CA PHE A 141 6.50 5.05 -8.01
C PHE A 141 4.99 5.25 -7.90
N THR A 142 4.24 4.14 -7.99
CA THR A 142 2.79 4.13 -7.84
C THR A 142 2.39 3.84 -6.40
N PHE A 143 1.14 4.12 -6.04
CA PHE A 143 0.64 3.75 -4.72
C PHE A 143 0.70 2.23 -4.46
N HIS A 144 0.53 1.42 -5.52
CA HIS A 144 0.65 -0.04 -5.43
C HIS A 144 2.05 -0.52 -5.07
N ASP A 145 3.08 0.27 -5.36
CA ASP A 145 4.47 -0.05 -5.00
C ASP A 145 4.69 -0.02 -3.48
N LEU A 146 3.84 0.66 -2.69
CA LEU A 146 3.88 0.62 -1.22
C LEU A 146 3.57 -0.77 -0.65
N LYS A 147 2.63 -1.48 -1.28
CA LYS A 147 2.37 -2.90 -0.97
C LYS A 147 3.61 -3.76 -1.27
N ALA A 148 4.29 -3.50 -2.39
CA ALA A 148 5.52 -4.23 -2.72
C ALA A 148 6.65 -3.92 -1.74
N LYS A 149 6.79 -2.66 -1.30
CA LYS A 149 7.69 -2.28 -0.22
C LYS A 149 7.38 -3.07 1.06
N GLY A 150 6.12 -3.07 1.50
CA GLY A 150 5.68 -3.81 2.67
C GLY A 150 6.05 -5.29 2.61
N ILE A 151 5.76 -5.95 1.48
CA ILE A 151 6.13 -7.37 1.27
C ILE A 151 7.65 -7.58 1.26
N SER A 152 8.40 -6.66 0.65
CA SER A 152 9.85 -6.75 0.56
C SER A 152 10.51 -6.64 1.95
N ASP A 153 9.95 -5.80 2.81
CA ASP A 153 10.46 -5.55 4.17
C ASP A 153 10.01 -6.60 5.20
N LEU A 154 9.13 -7.53 4.84
CA LEU A 154 8.83 -8.68 5.68
C LEU A 154 10.07 -9.57 5.83
N GLU A 155 10.25 -10.12 7.02
CA GLU A 155 11.24 -11.14 7.30
C GLU A 155 10.72 -12.55 6.96
N GLY A 156 11.63 -13.52 6.97
CA GLY A 156 11.32 -14.92 6.74
C GLY A 156 11.35 -15.35 5.27
N SER A 157 10.88 -16.58 5.03
CA SER A 157 10.92 -17.18 3.71
C SER A 157 9.87 -16.57 2.78
N LEU A 158 10.02 -16.80 1.47
CA LEU A 158 9.03 -16.37 0.49
C LEU A 158 7.62 -16.96 0.76
N ASN A 159 7.54 -18.13 1.42
CA ASN A 159 6.29 -18.73 1.85
C ASN A 159 5.64 -17.96 3.01
N ASP A 160 6.43 -17.46 3.95
CA ASP A 160 5.93 -16.64 5.05
C ASP A 160 5.39 -15.31 4.53
N LYS A 161 6.15 -14.67 3.63
CA LYS A 161 5.72 -13.47 2.90
C LYS A 161 4.44 -13.71 2.09
N GLN A 162 4.28 -14.90 1.49
CA GLN A 162 3.06 -15.26 0.77
C GLN A 162 1.84 -15.32 1.70
N LYS A 163 1.99 -16.00 2.85
CA LYS A 163 0.92 -16.08 3.86
C LYS A 163 0.51 -14.68 4.32
N ILE A 164 1.46 -13.81 4.60
CA ILE A 164 1.17 -12.44 5.07
C ILE A 164 0.56 -11.57 3.97
N SER A 165 1.02 -11.66 2.72
CA SER A 165 0.54 -10.82 1.61
C SER A 165 -0.81 -11.25 1.03
N GLY A 166 -1.27 -12.47 1.34
CA GLY A 166 -2.52 -13.04 0.81
C GLY A 166 -2.45 -13.37 -0.68
N HIS A 167 -1.24 -13.61 -1.21
CA HIS A 167 -1.05 -14.07 -2.59
C HIS A 167 -1.34 -15.57 -2.72
N LYS A 168 -2.00 -15.95 -3.82
CA LYS A 168 -2.34 -17.37 -4.07
C LYS A 168 -1.12 -18.22 -4.46
N ASN A 169 -0.15 -17.61 -5.15
CA ASN A 169 1.03 -18.32 -5.67
C ASN A 169 2.32 -17.65 -5.18
N VAL A 170 3.31 -18.46 -4.81
CA VAL A 170 4.67 -18.03 -4.42
C VAL A 170 5.31 -17.15 -5.50
N SER A 171 5.13 -17.49 -6.77
CA SER A 171 5.65 -16.72 -7.91
C SER A 171 5.06 -15.30 -8.02
N GLN A 172 3.87 -15.06 -7.46
CA GLN A 172 3.34 -13.71 -7.33
C GLN A 172 4.10 -12.97 -6.25
N THR A 173 4.31 -13.57 -5.08
CA THR A 173 5.09 -12.95 -3.98
C THR A 173 6.50 -12.60 -4.43
N ALA A 174 7.19 -13.45 -5.19
CA ALA A 174 8.52 -13.16 -5.73
C ALA A 174 8.57 -11.87 -6.58
N LYS A 175 7.47 -11.49 -7.25
CA LYS A 175 7.41 -10.23 -8.04
C LYS A 175 7.27 -8.98 -7.17
N TYR A 176 6.85 -9.15 -5.92
CA TYR A 176 6.69 -8.07 -4.94
C TYR A 176 7.88 -7.98 -3.99
N ASP A 177 8.64 -9.05 -3.81
CA ASP A 177 9.89 -9.05 -3.05
C ASP A 177 11.02 -8.42 -3.88
N ARG A 178 11.18 -7.11 -3.75
CA ARG A 178 11.99 -6.26 -4.63
C ARG A 178 13.20 -5.65 -3.94
N LYS A 179 13.30 -5.78 -2.61
CA LYS A 179 14.46 -5.28 -1.85
C LYS A 179 15.70 -6.06 -2.26
N ILE A 180 16.78 -5.33 -2.55
CA ILE A 180 18.04 -5.94 -2.95
C ILE A 180 18.58 -6.71 -1.74
N ALA A 181 18.77 -8.02 -1.90
CA ALA A 181 19.32 -8.86 -0.86
C ALA A 181 20.82 -8.59 -0.69
N ILE A 182 21.24 -8.35 0.55
CA ILE A 182 22.65 -8.41 0.94
C ILE A 182 22.93 -9.88 1.24
N VAL A 183 23.78 -10.50 0.42
CA VAL A 183 24.14 -11.91 0.55
C VAL A 183 25.59 -12.04 1.00
N PRO A 184 25.92 -13.05 1.82
CA PRO A 184 27.31 -13.30 2.20
C PRO A 184 28.14 -13.62 0.97
N VAL A 185 29.41 -13.18 0.99
CA VAL A 185 30.40 -13.61 0.01
C VAL A 185 30.76 -15.08 0.25
N VAL A 186 31.32 -15.75 -0.77
CA VAL A 186 31.82 -17.12 -0.62
C VAL A 186 32.84 -17.17 0.53
N GLY A 187 32.63 -18.08 1.49
CA GLY A 187 33.46 -18.22 2.70
C GLY A 187 33.03 -17.37 3.91
N GLY A 188 32.04 -16.48 3.76
CA GLY A 188 31.40 -15.75 4.85
C GLY A 188 29.96 -16.19 5.10
N GLN A 189 29.63 -17.41 4.67
CA GLN A 189 28.31 -18.03 4.75
C GLN A 189 28.06 -18.64 6.13
#